data_AF-A0A9E5SF49-F1
#
_entry.id   AF-A0A9E5SF49-F1
#
_cell.length_a   1.000
_cell.length_b   1.000
_cell.length_c   1.000
_cell.angle_alpha   90.00
_cell.angle_beta   90.00
_cell.angle_gamma   90.00
#
_symmetry.space_group_name_H-M   'P 1'
#
loop_
_entity.id
_entity.type
_entity.pdbx_description
1 polymer ?
#
loop_
_entity_poly.entity_id
_entity_poly.type
_entity_poly.pdbx_seq_one_letter_code
_entity_poly.pdbx_strand_id
1 'polypeptide(L)'
;MYSELIRRNQSRNIIFIVIILLSIILGSCKIAPPVEKIDKQNADYVYERVEAVMDAYYSADFEAISSLSNGKFSASDFLAADWPGSENVFTALTEGKKWEINRDSVYTEPEFFVEVEMEHAKLASVIDDWLSGDDEFHDMISCLVQRERGEIGYDEFDNIYYPWLAKAYPDALSDAGTVSFKTEVKFEYDAEADEWYLSELPNDFTLCSNRYIFSPLMYLSGDFTEQMFTLDVARKMVYDGDLLETEYFDLYEFYYEHDYFSAKTVPVSEVIEAIEGYSFSDYETNELIYAPPSGAKGIQFIIVFSERFEEVAFYYRLYKDSVNQDNLVKGDISYFTNLWSDNVVIFDDELLTELEPGNYIFRVELEMGGVVLEEEFTVQ
;
A
#
# COMPACT_ATOMS: atom_id res chain seq x y z
N MET A 1 30.02 40.65 -74.67
CA MET A 1 28.90 41.61 -74.67
C MET A 1 27.51 40.95 -74.73
N TYR A 2 27.31 39.81 -75.42
CA TYR A 2 25.98 39.15 -75.45
C TYR A 2 25.62 38.33 -74.19
N SER A 3 26.59 37.96 -73.34
CA SER A 3 26.34 37.16 -72.13
C SER A 3 25.81 37.97 -70.93
N GLU A 4 26.17 39.25 -70.81
CA GLU A 4 25.71 40.11 -69.70
C GLU A 4 24.26 40.61 -69.88
N LEU A 5 23.82 40.80 -71.13
CA LEU A 5 22.45 41.24 -71.44
C LEU A 5 21.41 40.13 -71.17
N ILE A 6 21.77 38.87 -71.44
CA ILE A 6 20.92 37.71 -71.14
C ILE A 6 20.83 37.49 -69.62
N ARG A 7 21.94 37.67 -68.89
CA ARG A 7 21.97 37.56 -67.42
C ARG A 7 21.09 38.63 -66.74
N ARG A 8 21.15 39.88 -67.20
CA ARG A 8 20.31 40.97 -66.66
C ARG A 8 18.81 40.78 -66.92
N ASN A 9 18.43 40.19 -68.06
CA ASN A 9 17.03 39.88 -68.35
C ASN A 9 16.50 38.68 -67.57
N GLN A 10 17.32 37.65 -67.34
CA GLN A 10 16.94 36.52 -66.47
C GLN A 10 16.81 36.95 -65.00
N SER A 11 17.70 37.80 -64.49
CA SER A 11 17.60 38.33 -63.11
C SER A 11 16.34 39.17 -62.90
N ARG A 12 15.93 39.99 -63.88
CA ARG A 12 14.68 40.77 -63.80
C ARG A 12 13.42 39.89 -63.80
N ASN A 13 13.40 38.84 -64.62
CA ASN A 13 12.27 37.91 -64.66
C ASN A 13 12.17 37.07 -63.37
N ILE A 14 13.30 36.67 -62.78
CA ILE A 14 13.31 35.95 -61.49
C ILE A 14 12.79 36.85 -60.36
N ILE A 15 13.22 38.12 -60.29
CA ILE A 15 12.72 39.07 -59.28
C ILE A 15 11.21 39.30 -59.46
N PHE A 16 10.72 39.43 -60.69
CA PHE A 16 9.28 39.59 -60.95
C PHE A 16 8.47 38.36 -60.55
N ILE A 17 8.99 37.15 -60.84
CA ILE A 17 8.36 35.89 -60.45
C ILE A 17 8.35 35.73 -58.92
N VAL A 18 9.43 36.11 -58.23
CA VAL A 18 9.51 36.07 -56.75
C VAL A 18 8.54 37.07 -56.12
N ILE A 19 8.40 38.29 -56.65
CA ILE A 19 7.44 39.28 -56.14
C ILE A 19 5.99 38.81 -56.35
N ILE A 20 5.68 38.23 -57.50
CA ILE A 20 4.34 37.69 -57.78
C ILE A 20 4.05 36.47 -56.89
N LEU A 21 5.00 35.55 -56.72
CA LEU A 21 4.87 34.41 -55.80
C LEU A 21 4.72 34.85 -54.34
N LEU A 22 5.48 35.85 -53.87
CA LEU A 22 5.32 36.41 -52.52
C LEU A 22 3.96 37.09 -52.36
N SER A 23 3.46 37.77 -53.39
CA SER A 23 2.14 38.43 -53.37
C SER A 23 1.01 37.41 -53.39
N ILE A 24 1.19 36.27 -54.05
CA ILE A 24 0.25 35.15 -54.02
C ILE A 24 0.30 34.46 -52.65
N ILE A 25 1.49 34.22 -52.07
CA ILE A 25 1.66 33.61 -50.74
C ILE A 25 1.06 34.51 -49.64
N LEU A 26 1.33 35.83 -49.69
CA LEU A 26 0.76 36.81 -48.77
C LEU A 26 -0.74 37.05 -49.01
N GLY A 27 -1.23 36.89 -50.25
CA GLY A 27 -2.65 36.94 -50.59
C GLY A 27 -3.42 35.65 -50.27
N SER A 28 -2.72 34.53 -50.06
CA SER A 28 -3.27 33.26 -49.58
C SER A 28 -3.17 33.07 -48.06
N CYS A 29 -2.63 34.04 -47.32
CA CYS A 29 -3.05 34.26 -45.94
C CYS A 29 -4.52 34.67 -45.98
N LYS A 30 -5.41 33.68 -46.09
CA LYS A 30 -6.81 33.85 -45.73
C LYS A 30 -6.80 34.56 -44.38
N ILE A 31 -7.48 35.70 -44.33
CA ILE A 31 -7.98 36.26 -43.07
C ILE A 31 -8.55 35.06 -42.32
N ALA A 32 -7.89 34.66 -41.23
CA ALA A 32 -8.47 33.71 -40.31
C ALA A 32 -9.88 34.23 -40.03
N PRO A 33 -10.93 33.39 -40.12
CA PRO A 33 -12.27 33.86 -39.78
C PRO A 33 -12.16 34.63 -38.46
N PRO A 34 -12.77 35.82 -38.34
CA PRO A 34 -12.74 36.54 -37.08
C PRO A 34 -13.14 35.54 -36.01
N VAL A 35 -12.26 35.34 -35.02
CA VAL A 35 -12.56 34.50 -33.86
C VAL A 35 -13.88 35.02 -33.34
N GLU A 36 -14.93 34.21 -33.45
CA GLU A 36 -16.21 34.54 -32.84
C GLU A 36 -15.89 34.81 -31.38
N LYS A 37 -16.14 36.04 -30.92
CA LYS A 37 -15.96 36.39 -29.51
C LYS A 37 -16.70 35.34 -28.71
N ILE A 38 -15.97 34.56 -27.92
CA ILE A 38 -16.57 33.58 -27.02
C ILE A 38 -17.43 34.39 -26.06
N ASP A 39 -18.74 34.19 -26.12
CA ASP A 39 -19.63 34.75 -25.13
C ASP A 39 -19.22 34.13 -23.79
N LYS A 40 -18.78 34.97 -22.86
CA LYS A 40 -18.28 34.56 -21.54
C LYS A 40 -19.36 33.87 -20.69
N GLN A 41 -20.61 33.90 -21.13
CA GLN A 41 -21.73 33.20 -20.50
C GLN A 41 -22.21 31.99 -21.32
N ASN A 42 -21.51 31.62 -22.39
CA ASN A 42 -21.86 30.47 -23.22
C ASN A 42 -21.47 29.16 -22.55
N ALA A 43 -22.43 28.59 -21.80
CA ALA A 43 -22.28 27.28 -21.17
C ALA A 43 -21.99 26.16 -22.18
N ASP A 44 -22.51 26.24 -23.41
CA ASP A 44 -22.26 25.22 -24.45
C ASP A 44 -20.78 25.16 -24.83
N TYR A 45 -20.11 26.31 -24.94
CA TYR A 45 -18.67 26.36 -25.18
C TYR A 45 -17.87 25.75 -24.03
N VAL A 46 -18.28 26.01 -22.78
CA VAL A 46 -17.62 25.42 -21.61
C VAL A 46 -17.83 23.91 -21.56
N TYR A 47 -19.00 23.40 -21.95
CA TYR A 47 -19.22 21.96 -22.05
C TYR A 47 -18.30 21.30 -23.08
N GLU A 48 -18.15 21.88 -24.27
CA GLU A 48 -17.19 21.36 -25.28
C GLU A 48 -15.76 21.29 -24.73
N ARG A 49 -15.38 22.24 -23.87
CA ARG A 49 -14.06 22.25 -23.21
C ARG A 49 -13.93 21.17 -22.14
N VAL A 50 -14.98 20.92 -21.36
CA VAL A 50 -15.02 19.81 -20.40
C VAL A 50 -14.92 18.49 -21.15
N GLU A 51 -15.69 18.30 -22.23
CA GLU A 51 -15.61 17.09 -23.08
C GLU A 51 -14.17 16.87 -23.57
N ALA A 52 -13.51 17.92 -24.06
CA ALA A 52 -12.11 17.83 -24.50
C ALA A 52 -11.14 17.47 -23.36
N VAL A 53 -11.35 17.98 -22.14
CA VAL A 53 -10.53 17.61 -20.97
C VAL A 53 -10.74 16.14 -20.62
N MET A 54 -11.99 15.67 -20.62
CA MET A 54 -12.30 14.28 -20.30
C MET A 54 -11.72 13.32 -21.36
N ASP A 55 -11.87 13.63 -22.65
CA ASP A 55 -11.28 12.84 -23.73
C ASP A 55 -9.75 12.77 -23.61
N ALA A 56 -9.10 13.89 -23.31
CA ALA A 56 -7.66 13.94 -23.11
C ALA A 56 -7.22 13.14 -21.87
N TYR A 57 -7.96 13.24 -20.77
CA TYR A 57 -7.71 12.46 -19.55
C TYR A 57 -7.81 10.95 -19.81
N TYR A 58 -8.91 10.48 -20.40
CA TYR A 58 -9.13 9.05 -20.66
C TYR A 58 -8.25 8.47 -21.76
N SER A 59 -7.64 9.32 -22.60
CA SER A 59 -6.66 8.92 -23.62
C SER A 59 -5.20 9.09 -23.17
N ALA A 60 -4.97 9.53 -21.93
CA ALA A 60 -3.65 9.90 -21.41
C ALA A 60 -2.90 10.95 -22.28
N ASP A 61 -3.63 11.86 -22.93
CA ASP A 61 -3.05 12.93 -23.76
C ASP A 61 -2.70 14.15 -22.89
N PHE A 62 -1.58 14.06 -22.18
CA PHE A 62 -1.12 15.13 -21.30
C PHE A 62 -0.69 16.41 -22.04
N GLU A 63 -0.37 16.33 -23.33
CA GLU A 63 -0.08 17.51 -24.16
C GLU A 63 -1.36 18.30 -24.44
N ALA A 64 -2.46 17.60 -24.75
CA ALA A 64 -3.78 18.21 -24.89
C ALA A 64 -4.25 18.81 -23.56
N ILE A 65 -4.11 18.11 -22.43
CA ILE A 65 -4.44 18.67 -21.11
C ILE A 65 -3.61 19.94 -20.82
N SER A 66 -2.32 19.92 -21.12
CA SER A 66 -1.47 21.09 -20.94
C SER A 66 -1.97 22.27 -21.79
N SER A 67 -2.39 22.02 -23.03
CA SER A 67 -2.99 23.05 -23.88
C SER A 67 -4.31 23.58 -23.32
N LEU A 68 -5.20 22.68 -22.88
CA LEU A 68 -6.52 23.00 -22.30
C LEU A 68 -6.43 23.73 -20.94
N SER A 69 -5.28 23.67 -20.28
CA SER A 69 -4.99 24.33 -19.00
C SER A 69 -4.02 25.51 -19.13
N ASN A 70 -3.73 25.98 -20.35
CA ASN A 70 -2.78 27.07 -20.62
C ASN A 70 -1.38 26.82 -20.01
N GLY A 71 -0.90 25.58 -20.11
CA GLY A 71 0.39 25.14 -19.58
C GLY A 71 0.43 24.97 -18.06
N LYS A 72 -0.70 25.12 -17.36
CA LYS A 72 -0.77 25.01 -15.90
C LYS A 72 -0.52 23.57 -15.43
N PHE A 73 -1.04 22.59 -16.15
CA PHE A 73 -0.89 21.18 -15.84
C PHE A 73 -0.09 20.45 -16.91
N SER A 74 0.53 19.34 -16.51
CA SER A 74 1.43 18.52 -17.31
C SER A 74 1.40 17.07 -16.84
N ALA A 75 2.09 16.17 -17.53
CA ALA A 75 2.13 14.75 -17.16
C ALA A 75 2.53 14.48 -15.69
N SER A 76 3.41 15.31 -15.09
CA SER A 76 3.83 15.12 -13.69
C SER A 76 2.73 15.37 -12.66
N ASP A 77 1.65 16.04 -13.05
CA ASP A 77 0.49 16.24 -12.17
C ASP A 77 -0.38 14.97 -12.08
N PHE A 78 -0.28 14.08 -13.08
CA PHE A 78 -1.06 12.84 -13.20
C PHE A 78 -0.25 11.60 -12.90
N LEU A 79 1.07 11.61 -13.16
CA LEU A 79 1.95 10.46 -13.10
C LEU A 79 3.08 10.68 -12.09
N ALA A 80 3.36 9.65 -11.29
CA ALA A 80 4.55 9.61 -10.45
C ALA A 80 5.80 9.41 -11.33
N ALA A 81 6.65 10.44 -11.41
CA ALA A 81 7.83 10.46 -12.28
C ALA A 81 8.92 9.45 -11.89
N ASP A 82 8.92 9.03 -10.62
CA ASP A 82 9.85 8.08 -10.04
C ASP A 82 9.28 6.64 -9.99
N TRP A 83 8.06 6.43 -10.48
CA TRP A 83 7.45 5.12 -10.62
C TRP A 83 7.52 4.64 -12.08
N PRO A 84 8.41 3.67 -12.40
CA PRO A 84 8.44 3.03 -13.70
C PRO A 84 7.11 2.32 -13.98
N GLY A 85 6.39 2.76 -15.02
CA GLY A 85 5.12 2.17 -15.43
C GLY A 85 3.86 2.85 -14.87
N SER A 86 3.99 4.00 -14.19
CA SER A 86 2.84 4.80 -13.74
C SER A 86 1.87 5.14 -14.87
N GLU A 87 2.39 5.42 -16.08
CA GLU A 87 1.58 5.65 -17.28
C GLU A 87 0.77 4.40 -17.68
N ASN A 88 1.37 3.21 -17.65
CA ASN A 88 0.66 1.96 -17.96
C ASN A 88 -0.48 1.70 -16.97
N VAL A 89 -0.26 1.99 -15.69
CA VAL A 89 -1.30 1.86 -14.66
C VAL A 89 -2.40 2.88 -14.88
N PHE A 90 -2.04 4.14 -15.16
CA PHE A 90 -3.00 5.19 -15.48
C PHE A 90 -3.87 4.81 -16.68
N THR A 91 -3.26 4.34 -17.77
CA THR A 91 -3.97 3.85 -18.95
C THR A 91 -4.86 2.66 -18.60
N ALA A 92 -4.38 1.67 -17.85
CA ALA A 92 -5.21 0.51 -17.49
C ALA A 92 -6.43 0.89 -16.61
N LEU A 93 -6.32 1.93 -15.78
CA LEU A 93 -7.43 2.42 -14.96
C LEU A 93 -8.50 3.16 -15.77
N THR A 94 -8.08 3.86 -16.82
CA THR A 94 -8.92 4.81 -17.57
C THR A 94 -9.36 4.26 -18.93
N GLU A 95 -8.54 3.47 -19.62
CA GLU A 95 -8.82 2.97 -20.97
C GLU A 95 -10.12 2.15 -21.02
N GLY A 96 -10.97 2.48 -21.98
CA GLY A 96 -12.26 1.83 -22.20
C GLY A 96 -13.33 2.14 -21.13
N LYS A 97 -13.04 3.00 -20.15
CA LYS A 97 -14.03 3.47 -19.18
C LYS A 97 -14.82 4.66 -19.74
N LYS A 98 -15.87 5.04 -19.01
CA LYS A 98 -16.84 6.06 -19.44
C LYS A 98 -16.88 7.24 -18.49
N TRP A 99 -17.36 8.36 -19.01
CA TRP A 99 -17.67 9.56 -18.27
C TRP A 99 -18.93 10.21 -18.82
N GLU A 100 -19.61 10.98 -17.97
CA GLU A 100 -20.79 11.75 -18.34
C GLU A 100 -20.72 13.16 -17.71
N ILE A 101 -21.08 14.18 -18.49
CA ILE A 101 -21.20 15.56 -17.99
C ILE A 101 -22.62 15.79 -17.48
N ASN A 102 -22.72 16.29 -16.24
CA ASN A 102 -23.98 16.77 -15.70
C ASN A 102 -24.25 18.20 -16.18
N ARG A 103 -25.04 18.33 -17.26
CA ARG A 103 -25.38 19.63 -17.88
C ARG A 103 -26.35 20.49 -17.06
N ASP A 104 -26.85 19.98 -15.94
CA ASP A 104 -27.75 20.72 -15.05
C ASP A 104 -26.99 21.38 -13.87
N SER A 105 -25.68 21.14 -13.72
CA SER A 105 -24.89 21.54 -12.54
C SER A 105 -24.18 22.89 -12.67
N VAL A 106 -24.36 23.63 -13.76
CA VAL A 106 -23.59 24.86 -14.02
C VAL A 106 -24.07 26.03 -13.16
N TYR A 107 -23.18 26.58 -12.35
CA TYR A 107 -23.39 27.84 -11.63
C TYR A 107 -22.15 28.74 -11.75
N THR A 108 -22.33 30.04 -12.07
CA THR A 108 -21.22 30.96 -12.36
C THR A 108 -21.42 32.42 -11.91
N GLU A 109 -20.37 32.98 -11.28
CA GLU A 109 -19.54 34.13 -11.73
C GLU A 109 -18.40 34.37 -10.69
N PRO A 110 -17.09 34.45 -11.06
CA PRO A 110 -16.46 34.53 -12.39
C PRO A 110 -15.90 33.20 -12.96
N GLU A 111 -16.22 32.06 -12.35
CA GLU A 111 -15.67 30.73 -12.66
C GLU A 111 -16.79 29.80 -13.13
N PHE A 112 -16.47 28.81 -13.98
CA PHE A 112 -17.39 27.71 -14.32
C PHE A 112 -17.01 26.45 -13.56
N PHE A 113 -18.01 25.83 -12.94
CA PHE A 113 -17.93 24.51 -12.34
C PHE A 113 -18.86 23.58 -13.11
N VAL A 114 -18.34 22.44 -13.55
CA VAL A 114 -19.10 21.42 -14.27
C VAL A 114 -18.89 20.08 -13.56
N GLU A 115 -19.96 19.49 -13.05
CA GLU A 115 -19.91 18.15 -12.47
C GLU A 115 -19.76 17.13 -13.58
N VAL A 116 -18.80 16.22 -13.40
CA VAL A 116 -18.59 15.05 -14.23
C VAL A 116 -18.72 13.80 -13.37
N GLU A 117 -19.40 12.79 -13.91
CA GLU A 117 -19.41 11.45 -13.35
C GLU A 117 -18.44 10.59 -14.13
N MET A 118 -17.52 9.93 -13.43
CA MET A 118 -16.41 9.19 -13.99
C MET A 118 -16.47 7.74 -13.55
N GLU A 119 -16.24 6.80 -14.46
CA GLU A 119 -16.05 5.38 -14.14
C GLU A 119 -14.57 5.03 -14.16
N HIS A 120 -14.08 4.40 -13.09
CA HIS A 120 -12.75 3.81 -12.98
C HIS A 120 -12.86 2.31 -12.69
N ALA A 121 -11.79 1.56 -12.96
CA ALA A 121 -11.67 0.20 -12.45
C ALA A 121 -11.62 0.19 -10.91
N LYS A 122 -12.29 -0.78 -10.29
CA LYS A 122 -12.34 -0.91 -8.83
C LYS A 122 -11.04 -1.53 -8.32
N LEU A 123 -10.11 -0.68 -7.96
CA LEU A 123 -8.77 -1.08 -7.53
C LEU A 123 -8.76 -2.06 -6.34
N ALA A 124 -9.60 -1.85 -5.34
CA ALA A 124 -9.69 -2.75 -4.19
C ALA A 124 -9.99 -4.21 -4.57
N SER A 125 -10.86 -4.46 -5.57
CA SER A 125 -11.15 -5.85 -5.97
C SER A 125 -9.98 -6.53 -6.67
N VAL A 126 -9.16 -5.77 -7.40
CA VAL A 126 -7.94 -6.32 -8.01
C VAL A 126 -6.96 -6.78 -6.93
N ILE A 127 -6.81 -5.96 -5.89
CA ILE A 127 -5.90 -6.26 -4.78
C ILE A 127 -6.42 -7.44 -3.95
N ASP A 128 -7.73 -7.49 -3.67
CA ASP A 128 -8.36 -8.63 -2.99
C ASP A 128 -8.16 -9.96 -3.75
N ASP A 129 -8.27 -9.93 -5.08
CA ASP A 129 -8.08 -11.11 -5.93
C ASP A 129 -6.61 -11.59 -5.88
N TRP A 130 -5.64 -10.66 -5.93
CA TRP A 130 -4.22 -11.00 -5.79
C TRP A 130 -3.89 -11.59 -4.42
N LEU A 131 -4.39 -10.97 -3.35
CA LEU A 131 -4.23 -11.44 -1.97
C LEU A 131 -4.74 -12.87 -1.77
N SER A 132 -5.79 -13.26 -2.51
CA SER A 132 -6.50 -14.51 -2.30
C SER A 132 -5.96 -15.69 -3.13
N GLY A 133 -5.09 -15.46 -4.12
CA GLY A 133 -4.72 -16.55 -5.03
C GLY A 133 -3.60 -16.30 -6.03
N ASP A 134 -2.83 -15.21 -5.91
CA ASP A 134 -1.70 -14.94 -6.81
C ASP A 134 -0.37 -15.23 -6.09
N ASP A 135 0.28 -16.34 -6.46
CA ASP A 135 1.58 -16.73 -5.92
C ASP A 135 2.69 -15.71 -6.29
N GLU A 136 2.62 -15.06 -7.46
CA GLU A 136 3.61 -14.02 -7.86
C GLU A 136 3.46 -12.78 -6.98
N PHE A 137 2.23 -12.43 -6.59
CA PHE A 137 1.97 -11.36 -5.64
C PHE A 137 2.50 -11.71 -4.24
N HIS A 138 2.26 -12.93 -3.76
CA HIS A 138 2.79 -13.39 -2.48
C HIS A 138 4.32 -13.36 -2.44
N ASP A 139 4.98 -13.89 -3.48
CA ASP A 139 6.43 -13.88 -3.60
C ASP A 139 6.98 -12.44 -3.58
N MET A 140 6.31 -11.52 -4.27
CA MET A 140 6.70 -10.11 -4.27
C MET A 140 6.48 -9.45 -2.90
N ILE A 141 5.33 -9.68 -2.27
CA ILE A 141 5.02 -9.11 -0.95
C ILE A 141 5.89 -9.74 0.15
N SER A 142 6.55 -10.88 -0.07
CA SER A 142 7.57 -11.40 0.85
C SER A 142 8.69 -10.38 1.14
N CYS A 143 8.98 -9.47 0.19
CA CYS A 143 9.92 -8.36 0.40
C CYS A 143 9.45 -7.39 1.50
N LEU A 144 8.16 -7.34 1.83
CA LEU A 144 7.65 -6.58 2.98
C LEU A 144 8.23 -7.12 4.29
N VAL A 145 8.34 -8.45 4.42
CA VAL A 145 8.97 -9.10 5.59
C VAL A 145 10.45 -8.71 5.67
N GLN A 146 11.16 -8.75 4.55
CA GLN A 146 12.57 -8.32 4.48
C GLN A 146 12.74 -6.85 4.87
N ARG A 147 11.81 -5.98 4.45
CA ARG A 147 11.80 -4.55 4.81
C ARG A 147 11.63 -4.36 6.32
N GLU A 148 10.69 -5.08 6.92
CA GLU A 148 10.40 -4.99 8.35
C GLU A 148 11.54 -5.52 9.22
N ARG A 149 12.27 -6.52 8.71
CA ARG A 149 13.52 -7.01 9.30
C ARG A 149 14.71 -6.07 9.07
N GLY A 150 14.54 -4.98 8.33
CA GLY A 150 15.59 -4.01 8.00
C GLY A 150 16.64 -4.53 7.03
N GLU A 151 16.35 -5.61 6.30
CA GLU A 151 17.25 -6.17 5.28
C GLU A 151 17.28 -5.31 4.02
N ILE A 152 16.14 -4.72 3.69
CA ILE A 152 15.97 -3.76 2.60
C ILE A 152 15.33 -2.47 3.10
N GLY A 153 15.62 -1.35 2.43
CA GLY A 153 15.00 -0.05 2.73
C GLY A 153 13.66 0.15 2.01
N TYR A 154 12.92 1.19 2.40
CA TYR A 154 11.68 1.61 1.72
C TYR A 154 11.87 1.83 0.22
N ASP A 155 12.95 2.51 -0.18
CA ASP A 155 13.23 2.77 -1.59
C ASP A 155 13.45 1.45 -2.37
N GLU A 156 14.06 0.44 -1.75
CA GLU A 156 14.30 -0.85 -2.40
C GLU A 156 13.01 -1.66 -2.53
N PHE A 157 12.20 -1.70 -1.47
CA PHE A 157 10.87 -2.29 -1.51
C PHE A 157 9.99 -1.65 -2.60
N ASP A 158 9.93 -0.31 -2.63
CA ASP A 158 9.15 0.46 -3.61
C ASP A 158 9.61 0.15 -5.04
N ASN A 159 10.93 0.04 -5.27
CA ASN A 159 11.51 -0.29 -6.57
C ASN A 159 11.26 -1.75 -7.01
N ILE A 160 10.78 -2.62 -6.12
CA ILE A 160 10.34 -3.98 -6.44
C ILE A 160 8.82 -4.00 -6.64
N TYR A 161 8.07 -3.47 -5.67
CA TYR A 161 6.61 -3.48 -5.63
C TYR A 161 6.00 -2.76 -6.84
N TYR A 162 6.37 -1.50 -7.07
CA TYR A 162 5.70 -0.66 -8.04
C TYR A 162 5.92 -1.10 -9.51
N PRO A 163 7.11 -1.57 -9.93
CA PRO A 163 7.28 -2.15 -11.26
C PRO A 163 6.54 -3.48 -11.45
N TRP A 164 6.52 -4.36 -10.43
CA TRP A 164 5.72 -5.59 -10.47
C TRP A 164 4.24 -5.25 -10.66
N LEU A 165 3.78 -4.29 -9.88
CA LEU A 165 2.41 -3.82 -9.89
C LEU A 165 2.00 -3.28 -11.26
N ALA A 166 2.84 -2.45 -11.88
CA ALA A 166 2.59 -1.94 -13.23
C ALA A 166 2.55 -3.03 -14.31
N LYS A 167 3.27 -4.15 -14.09
CA LYS A 167 3.23 -5.33 -14.97
C LYS A 167 1.96 -6.15 -14.76
N ALA A 168 1.51 -6.33 -13.52
CA ALA A 168 0.33 -7.13 -13.18
C ALA A 168 -1.00 -6.41 -13.48
N TYR A 169 -1.01 -5.07 -13.42
CA TYR A 169 -2.24 -4.28 -13.54
C TYR A 169 -3.03 -4.43 -14.84
N PRO A 170 -2.44 -4.39 -16.05
CA PRO A 170 -3.21 -4.44 -17.29
C PRO A 170 -4.08 -5.71 -17.40
N ASP A 171 -3.55 -6.85 -16.94
CA ASP A 171 -4.27 -8.12 -16.96
C ASP A 171 -5.35 -8.15 -15.86
N ALA A 172 -5.00 -7.76 -14.64
CA ALA A 172 -5.93 -7.82 -13.51
C ALA A 172 -7.10 -6.81 -13.60
N LEU A 173 -6.88 -5.64 -14.22
CA LEU A 173 -7.92 -4.62 -14.42
C LEU A 173 -8.89 -4.95 -15.55
N SER A 174 -8.53 -5.87 -16.44
CA SER A 174 -9.39 -6.28 -17.55
C SER A 174 -10.66 -7.00 -17.07
N ASP A 175 -10.56 -7.72 -15.94
CA ASP A 175 -11.65 -8.47 -15.31
C ASP A 175 -12.27 -7.73 -14.11
N ALA A 176 -11.69 -6.60 -13.70
CA ALA A 176 -12.13 -5.85 -12.53
C ALA A 176 -13.50 -5.18 -12.75
N GLY A 177 -14.31 -5.15 -11.69
CA GLY A 177 -15.53 -4.34 -11.65
C GLY A 177 -15.22 -2.84 -11.79
N THR A 178 -16.25 -2.02 -12.00
CA THR A 178 -16.10 -0.57 -12.06
C THR A 178 -16.67 0.11 -10.81
N VAL A 179 -16.14 1.31 -10.53
CA VAL A 179 -16.67 2.23 -9.53
C VAL A 179 -16.91 3.58 -10.19
N SER A 180 -18.04 4.22 -9.89
CA SER A 180 -18.38 5.55 -10.35
C SER A 180 -18.22 6.55 -9.22
N PHE A 181 -17.64 7.71 -9.51
CA PHE A 181 -17.60 8.84 -8.59
C PHE A 181 -17.88 10.14 -9.35
N LYS A 182 -18.29 11.16 -8.60
CA LYS A 182 -18.63 12.48 -9.11
C LYS A 182 -17.61 13.50 -8.63
N THR A 183 -17.16 14.34 -9.53
CA THR A 183 -16.18 15.39 -9.24
C THR A 183 -16.48 16.63 -10.08
N GLU A 184 -15.91 17.77 -9.72
CA GLU A 184 -16.18 19.05 -10.40
C GLU A 184 -14.93 19.51 -11.16
N VAL A 185 -15.10 19.79 -12.45
CA VAL A 185 -14.06 20.39 -13.27
C VAL A 185 -14.26 21.90 -13.29
N LYS A 186 -13.19 22.64 -12.94
CA LYS A 186 -13.22 24.10 -12.84
C LYS A 186 -12.54 24.76 -14.04
N PHE A 187 -13.25 25.71 -14.66
CA PHE A 187 -12.74 26.54 -15.75
C PHE A 187 -12.73 28.02 -15.37
N GLU A 188 -11.63 28.68 -15.71
CA GLU A 188 -11.47 30.14 -15.61
C GLU A 188 -11.28 30.74 -17.00
N TYR A 189 -11.71 31.99 -17.16
CA TYR A 189 -11.61 32.69 -18.43
C TYR A 189 -10.39 33.61 -18.44
N ASP A 190 -9.49 33.37 -19.40
CA ASP A 190 -8.38 34.26 -19.71
C ASP A 190 -8.87 35.37 -20.65
N ALA A 191 -8.91 36.60 -20.14
CA ALA A 191 -9.36 37.76 -20.90
C ALA A 191 -8.35 38.27 -21.94
N GLU A 192 -7.07 37.91 -21.82
CA GLU A 192 -6.03 38.27 -22.80
C GLU A 192 -6.02 37.28 -23.97
N ALA A 193 -6.22 35.99 -23.68
CA ALA A 193 -6.32 34.93 -24.68
C ALA A 193 -7.73 34.79 -25.29
N ASP A 194 -8.76 35.36 -24.64
CA ASP A 194 -10.18 35.16 -24.97
C ASP A 194 -10.58 33.67 -24.93
N GLU A 195 -10.11 32.91 -23.93
CA GLU A 195 -10.29 31.45 -23.85
C GLU A 195 -10.60 30.96 -22.43
N TRP A 196 -11.40 29.90 -22.32
CA TRP A 196 -11.62 29.17 -21.07
C TRP A 196 -10.58 28.06 -20.91
N TYR A 197 -9.93 28.01 -19.76
CA TYR A 197 -8.91 27.01 -19.45
C TYR A 197 -9.23 26.27 -18.16
N LEU A 198 -8.82 25.01 -18.09
CA LEU A 198 -8.89 24.18 -16.89
C LEU A 198 -8.03 24.84 -15.81
N SER A 199 -8.66 25.33 -14.75
CA SER A 199 -7.98 26.11 -13.72
C SER A 199 -7.72 25.33 -12.44
N GLU A 200 -8.40 24.22 -12.22
CA GLU A 200 -8.17 23.33 -11.08
C GLU A 200 -8.20 21.88 -11.53
N LEU A 201 -7.32 21.08 -10.93
CA LEU A 201 -7.24 19.65 -11.20
C LEU A 201 -7.92 18.90 -10.05
N PRO A 202 -9.01 18.16 -10.31
CA PRO A 202 -9.66 17.39 -9.26
C PRO A 202 -8.73 16.31 -8.71
N ASN A 203 -8.76 16.05 -7.40
CA ASN A 203 -7.90 15.04 -6.77
C ASN A 203 -8.07 13.64 -7.40
N ASP A 204 -9.26 13.32 -7.89
CA ASP A 204 -9.54 12.04 -8.55
C ASP A 204 -8.77 11.86 -9.87
N PHE A 205 -8.31 12.96 -10.48
CA PHE A 205 -7.51 12.92 -11.70
C PHE A 205 -6.05 12.58 -11.39
N THR A 206 -5.60 12.81 -10.15
CA THR A 206 -4.20 12.71 -9.73
C THR A 206 -3.88 11.41 -9.00
N LEU A 207 -4.73 10.39 -9.08
CA LEU A 207 -4.53 9.14 -8.34
C LEU A 207 -3.15 8.53 -8.61
N CYS A 208 -2.69 8.52 -9.87
CA CYS A 208 -1.40 7.95 -10.28
C CYS A 208 -0.18 8.83 -9.96
N SER A 209 -0.36 10.08 -9.52
CA SER A 209 0.75 10.93 -9.08
C SER A 209 1.17 10.61 -7.64
N ASN A 210 0.25 10.02 -6.86
CA ASN A 210 0.54 9.50 -5.53
C ASN A 210 0.54 7.97 -5.54
N ARG A 211 1.70 7.38 -5.89
CA ARG A 211 1.86 5.92 -5.98
C ARG A 211 1.45 5.16 -4.70
N TYR A 212 1.55 5.77 -3.52
CA TYR A 212 1.15 5.15 -2.25
C TYR A 212 -0.34 4.80 -2.19
N ILE A 213 -1.18 5.48 -2.97
CA ILE A 213 -2.60 5.13 -3.11
C ILE A 213 -2.74 3.67 -3.56
N PHE A 214 -1.79 3.15 -4.34
CA PHE A 214 -1.81 1.78 -4.86
C PHE A 214 -1.12 0.75 -3.96
N SER A 215 -0.70 1.14 -2.75
CA SER A 215 -0.21 0.17 -1.77
C SER A 215 -1.37 -0.78 -1.40
N PRO A 216 -1.14 -2.10 -1.32
CA PRO A 216 -2.22 -3.03 -0.97
C PRO A 216 -2.72 -2.74 0.44
N LEU A 217 -1.83 -2.25 1.30
CA LEU A 217 -2.10 -1.81 2.67
C LEU A 217 -3.16 -0.71 2.77
N MET A 218 -3.32 0.13 1.74
CA MET A 218 -4.35 1.17 1.71
C MET A 218 -5.77 0.60 1.53
N TYR A 219 -5.89 -0.65 1.07
CA TYR A 219 -7.15 -1.29 0.72
C TYR A 219 -7.50 -2.49 1.60
N LEU A 220 -6.55 -2.97 2.40
CA LEU A 220 -6.84 -3.92 3.46
C LEU A 220 -7.86 -3.29 4.42
N SER A 221 -8.85 -4.09 4.84
CA SER A 221 -9.91 -3.64 5.76
C SER A 221 -9.31 -3.13 7.08
N GLY A 222 -10.05 -2.28 7.80
CA GLY A 222 -9.55 -1.63 9.02
C GLY A 222 -9.11 -2.56 10.17
N ASP A 223 -9.37 -3.87 10.06
CA ASP A 223 -8.89 -4.90 10.99
C ASP A 223 -7.54 -5.52 10.56
N PHE A 224 -7.15 -5.36 9.29
CA PHE A 224 -5.86 -5.80 8.74
C PHE A 224 -4.90 -4.61 8.66
N THR A 225 -4.13 -4.42 9.72
CA THR A 225 -3.02 -3.47 9.69
C THR A 225 -1.86 -4.02 8.85
N GLU A 226 -0.95 -3.15 8.43
CA GLU A 226 0.30 -3.53 7.75
C GLU A 226 1.08 -4.60 8.53
N GLN A 227 1.05 -4.55 9.86
CA GLN A 227 1.65 -5.55 10.72
C GLN A 227 0.96 -6.91 10.59
N MET A 228 -0.38 -6.97 10.69
CA MET A 228 -1.13 -8.23 10.52
C MET A 228 -0.88 -8.85 9.16
N PHE A 229 -0.85 -8.02 8.13
CA PHE A 229 -0.57 -8.47 6.78
C PHE A 229 0.86 -9.02 6.65
N THR A 230 1.85 -8.31 7.21
CA THR A 230 3.24 -8.75 7.21
C THR A 230 3.40 -10.07 7.97
N LEU A 231 2.75 -10.22 9.13
CA LEU A 231 2.78 -11.47 9.90
C LEU A 231 2.10 -12.62 9.17
N ASP A 232 1.00 -12.39 8.46
CA ASP A 232 0.36 -13.44 7.67
C ASP A 232 1.25 -13.93 6.52
N VAL A 233 1.92 -13.00 5.84
CA VAL A 233 2.90 -13.30 4.79
C VAL A 233 4.08 -14.07 5.39
N ALA A 234 4.67 -13.58 6.49
CA ALA A 234 5.78 -14.22 7.17
C ALA A 234 5.41 -15.65 7.63
N ARG A 235 4.19 -15.84 8.13
CA ARG A 235 3.67 -17.16 8.51
C ARG A 235 3.64 -18.10 7.31
N LYS A 236 3.14 -17.64 6.15
CA LYS A 236 3.13 -18.44 4.93
C LYS A 236 4.54 -18.81 4.48
N MET A 237 5.48 -17.86 4.54
CA MET A 237 6.90 -18.12 4.23
C MET A 237 7.52 -19.19 5.14
N VAL A 238 7.16 -19.24 6.43
CA VAL A 238 7.60 -20.34 7.32
C VAL A 238 7.04 -21.69 6.87
N TYR A 239 5.74 -21.76 6.51
CA TYR A 239 5.15 -22.99 5.99
C TYR A 239 5.82 -23.47 4.69
N ASP A 240 6.21 -22.54 3.83
CA ASP A 240 6.87 -22.83 2.55
C ASP A 240 8.38 -23.09 2.70
N GLY A 241 8.96 -22.81 3.88
CA GLY A 241 10.36 -23.04 4.21
C GLY A 241 11.31 -21.91 3.81
N ASP A 242 10.77 -20.73 3.48
CA ASP A 242 11.49 -19.53 3.06
C ASP A 242 11.89 -18.62 4.23
N LEU A 243 11.27 -18.81 5.41
CA LEU A 243 11.59 -18.09 6.65
C LEU A 243 11.74 -19.10 7.80
N LEU A 244 12.70 -18.89 8.70
CA LEU A 244 12.81 -19.71 9.91
C LEU A 244 11.72 -19.33 10.92
N GLU A 245 11.24 -20.31 11.69
CA GLU A 245 10.27 -20.06 12.78
C GLU A 245 10.76 -18.98 13.74
N THR A 246 12.05 -19.03 14.12
CA THR A 246 12.67 -18.02 15.00
C THR A 246 12.61 -16.61 14.42
N GLU A 247 12.77 -16.46 13.10
CA GLU A 247 12.72 -15.14 12.43
C GLU A 247 11.29 -14.58 12.39
N TYR A 248 10.28 -15.45 12.28
CA TYR A 248 8.90 -15.03 12.48
C TYR A 248 8.66 -14.60 13.94
N PHE A 249 9.16 -15.34 14.92
CA PHE A 249 8.98 -15.00 16.33
C PHE A 249 9.58 -13.64 16.66
N ASP A 250 10.79 -13.36 16.19
CA ASP A 250 11.43 -12.05 16.34
C ASP A 250 10.54 -10.92 15.78
N LEU A 251 9.93 -11.13 14.60
CA LEU A 251 9.03 -10.17 13.97
C LEU A 251 7.72 -10.00 14.75
N TYR A 252 7.17 -11.10 15.26
CA TYR A 252 5.96 -11.09 16.07
C TYR A 252 6.17 -10.33 17.39
N GLU A 253 7.26 -10.62 18.10
CA GLU A 253 7.64 -9.91 19.33
C GLU A 253 7.88 -8.44 19.09
N PHE A 254 8.57 -8.08 17.99
CA PHE A 254 8.79 -6.69 17.60
C PHE A 254 7.49 -5.89 17.53
N TYR A 255 6.44 -6.42 16.89
CA TYR A 255 5.15 -5.71 16.81
C TYR A 255 4.40 -5.64 18.12
N TYR A 256 4.59 -6.64 18.99
CA TYR A 256 3.90 -6.71 20.26
C TYR A 256 4.51 -5.78 21.32
N GLU A 257 5.85 -5.75 21.41
CA GLU A 257 6.57 -4.87 22.35
C GLU A 257 6.32 -3.38 22.08
N HIS A 258 5.97 -3.02 20.84
CA HIS A 258 5.76 -1.63 20.43
C HIS A 258 4.34 -1.10 20.70
N ASP A 259 3.59 -1.68 21.66
CA ASP A 259 2.20 -1.33 22.01
C ASP A 259 1.18 -1.47 20.86
N TYR A 260 1.56 -2.06 19.71
CA TYR A 260 0.67 -2.15 18.53
C TYR A 260 -0.30 -3.32 18.60
N PHE A 261 -0.02 -4.34 19.41
CA PHE A 261 -0.95 -5.44 19.70
C PHE A 261 -1.40 -5.41 21.16
N SER A 262 -2.70 -5.58 21.36
CA SER A 262 -3.21 -6.14 22.60
C SER A 262 -3.42 -7.64 22.39
N ALA A 263 -2.95 -8.49 23.30
CA ALA A 263 -3.28 -9.91 23.26
C ALA A 263 -4.77 -10.07 23.09
N LYS A 264 -5.14 -11.07 22.28
CA LYS A 264 -6.51 -11.54 22.24
C LYS A 264 -6.94 -11.87 23.66
N THR A 265 -7.99 -11.18 24.12
CA THR A 265 -8.57 -11.46 25.43
C THR A 265 -9.38 -12.74 25.34
N VAL A 266 -8.85 -13.81 25.92
CA VAL A 266 -9.55 -15.09 26.11
C VAL A 266 -9.90 -15.29 27.58
N PRO A 267 -11.09 -15.83 27.90
CA PRO A 267 -11.42 -16.22 29.27
C PRO A 267 -10.41 -17.22 29.82
N VAL A 268 -9.87 -16.97 31.01
CA VAL A 268 -8.92 -17.88 31.69
C VAL A 268 -9.47 -19.30 31.80
N SER A 269 -10.79 -19.44 32.01
CA SER A 269 -11.45 -20.74 32.08
C SER A 269 -11.38 -21.53 30.77
N GLU A 270 -11.44 -20.86 29.62
CA GLU A 270 -11.33 -21.49 28.30
C GLU A 270 -9.93 -22.07 28.11
N VAL A 271 -8.91 -21.27 28.44
CA VAL A 271 -7.51 -21.69 28.38
C VAL A 271 -7.22 -22.86 29.34
N ILE A 272 -7.76 -22.84 30.56
CA ILE A 272 -7.61 -23.94 31.54
C ILE A 272 -8.28 -25.22 31.03
N GLU A 273 -9.51 -25.12 30.51
CA GLU A 273 -10.27 -26.27 30.01
C GLU A 273 -9.56 -26.95 28.82
N ALA A 274 -8.77 -26.19 28.08
CA ALA A 274 -8.01 -26.68 26.94
C ALA A 274 -6.67 -27.34 27.28
N ILE A 275 -6.13 -27.25 28.50
CA ILE A 275 -4.83 -27.87 28.81
C ILE A 275 -4.95 -29.40 28.78
N GLU A 276 -4.23 -30.04 27.86
CA GLU A 276 -4.10 -31.51 27.77
C GLU A 276 -2.98 -32.05 28.66
N GLY A 277 -1.93 -31.26 28.85
CA GLY A 277 -0.80 -31.64 29.69
C GLY A 277 0.23 -30.53 29.82
N TYR A 278 1.10 -30.67 30.81
CA TYR A 278 2.24 -29.79 31.00
C TYR A 278 3.38 -30.56 31.68
N SER A 279 4.61 -30.11 31.49
CA SER A 279 5.78 -30.70 32.14
C SER A 279 6.97 -29.74 32.13
N PHE A 280 7.85 -29.89 33.12
CA PHE A 280 9.22 -29.41 32.97
C PHE A 280 9.98 -30.33 32.01
N SER A 281 10.96 -29.75 31.34
CA SER A 281 11.93 -30.44 30.50
C SER A 281 13.32 -30.05 30.96
N ASP A 282 14.24 -31.02 30.95
CA ASP A 282 15.63 -30.78 31.27
C ASP A 282 16.28 -29.96 30.15
N TYR A 283 16.84 -28.82 30.52
CA TYR A 283 17.37 -27.83 29.60
C TYR A 283 18.50 -28.37 28.69
N GLU A 284 19.28 -29.35 29.15
CA GLU A 284 20.41 -29.89 28.38
C GLU A 284 20.00 -31.08 27.50
N THR A 285 19.04 -31.90 27.96
CA THR A 285 18.70 -33.18 27.33
C THR A 285 17.33 -33.20 26.65
N ASN A 286 16.49 -32.20 26.90
CA ASN A 286 15.06 -32.14 26.53
C ASN A 286 14.23 -33.33 27.04
N GLU A 287 14.69 -34.04 28.09
CA GLU A 287 13.91 -35.10 28.73
C GLU A 287 12.90 -34.51 29.69
N LEU A 288 11.68 -35.07 29.73
CA LEU A 288 10.66 -34.64 30.67
C LEU A 288 11.10 -34.94 32.11
N ILE A 289 11.06 -33.92 32.96
CA ILE A 289 11.44 -33.99 34.37
C ILE A 289 10.31 -33.50 35.26
N TYR A 290 10.33 -33.94 36.52
CA TYR A 290 9.37 -33.48 37.52
C TYR A 290 9.72 -32.08 38.05
N ALA A 291 11.01 -31.79 38.20
CA ALA A 291 11.51 -30.53 38.70
C ALA A 291 12.94 -30.30 38.17
N PRO A 292 13.31 -29.06 37.84
CA PRO A 292 14.70 -28.70 37.54
C PRO A 292 15.65 -29.07 38.71
N PRO A 293 16.86 -29.58 38.42
CA PRO A 293 17.83 -29.93 39.47
C PRO A 293 18.48 -28.68 40.10
N SER A 294 19.05 -28.83 41.29
CA SER A 294 19.88 -27.77 41.87
C SER A 294 21.10 -27.50 40.98
N GLY A 295 21.44 -26.22 40.80
CA GLY A 295 22.49 -25.79 39.89
C GLY A 295 22.02 -25.54 38.46
N ALA A 296 20.75 -25.80 38.12
CA ALA A 296 20.21 -25.52 36.80
C ALA A 296 20.31 -24.01 36.48
N LYS A 297 20.76 -23.71 35.26
CA LYS A 297 20.95 -22.33 34.74
C LYS A 297 19.82 -21.88 33.83
N GLY A 298 18.92 -22.77 33.47
CA GLY A 298 17.77 -22.47 32.64
C GLY A 298 16.56 -23.27 33.11
N ILE A 299 15.40 -22.86 32.64
CA ILE A 299 14.12 -23.53 32.86
C ILE A 299 13.48 -23.75 31.51
N GLN A 300 13.03 -24.98 31.26
CA GLN A 300 12.19 -25.28 30.11
C GLN A 300 10.88 -25.87 30.60
N PHE A 301 9.76 -25.25 30.23
CA PHE A 301 8.42 -25.66 30.63
C PHE A 301 7.50 -25.70 29.42
N ILE A 302 6.80 -26.81 29.25
CA ILE A 302 5.99 -27.10 28.07
C ILE A 302 4.54 -27.27 28.52
N ILE A 303 3.61 -26.61 27.82
CA ILE A 303 2.16 -26.78 27.99
C ILE A 303 1.58 -27.23 26.65
N VAL A 304 0.73 -28.23 26.67
CA VAL A 304 0.01 -28.74 25.49
C VAL A 304 -1.49 -28.47 25.68
N PHE A 305 -2.15 -27.98 24.65
CA PHE A 305 -3.56 -27.62 24.61
C PHE A 305 -4.34 -28.48 23.59
N SER A 306 -5.64 -28.66 23.79
CA SER A 306 -6.52 -29.43 22.89
C SER A 306 -7.05 -28.58 21.74
N GLU A 307 -6.99 -27.25 21.86
CA GLU A 307 -7.48 -26.29 20.89
C GLU A 307 -6.47 -25.16 20.67
N ARG A 308 -6.69 -24.40 19.60
CA ARG A 308 -5.77 -23.37 19.12
C ARG A 308 -6.08 -22.02 19.76
N PHE A 309 -5.06 -21.41 20.37
CA PHE A 309 -5.16 -20.08 21.01
C PHE A 309 -4.40 -19.01 20.23
N GLU A 310 -4.96 -18.52 19.11
CA GLU A 310 -4.30 -17.49 18.30
C GLU A 310 -4.16 -16.15 19.06
N GLU A 311 -2.98 -15.53 18.96
CA GLU A 311 -2.68 -14.17 19.45
C GLU A 311 -2.80 -14.01 20.97
N VAL A 312 -2.51 -15.07 21.72
CA VAL A 312 -2.58 -15.08 23.18
C VAL A 312 -1.18 -14.96 23.78
N ALA A 313 -0.99 -13.96 24.65
CA ALA A 313 0.24 -13.77 25.39
C ALA A 313 0.18 -14.47 26.75
N PHE A 314 1.16 -15.32 27.00
CA PHE A 314 1.35 -16.03 28.26
C PHE A 314 2.55 -15.47 29.01
N TYR A 315 2.45 -15.38 30.31
CA TYR A 315 3.51 -14.92 31.20
C TYR A 315 3.81 -16.06 32.13
N TYR A 316 5.08 -16.43 32.25
CA TYR A 316 5.47 -17.29 33.35
C TYR A 316 6.10 -16.46 34.47
N ARG A 317 5.94 -16.92 35.70
CA ARG A 317 6.63 -16.38 36.87
C ARG A 317 7.08 -17.52 37.76
N LEU A 318 8.36 -17.51 38.09
CA LEU A 318 8.99 -18.44 39.01
C LEU A 318 9.26 -17.73 40.34
N TYR A 319 8.67 -18.24 41.42
CA TYR A 319 8.84 -17.73 42.78
C TYR A 319 9.56 -18.74 43.66
N LYS A 320 10.31 -18.27 44.66
CA LYS A 320 10.86 -19.10 45.74
C LYS A 320 9.98 -19.00 46.99
N ASP A 321 9.64 -20.14 47.61
CA ASP A 321 8.85 -20.29 48.85
C ASP A 321 7.39 -19.78 48.83
N SER A 322 7.09 -18.61 48.27
CA SER A 322 5.73 -18.05 48.23
C SER A 322 5.55 -17.04 47.11
N VAL A 323 4.31 -16.88 46.63
CA VAL A 323 3.96 -15.98 45.53
C VAL A 323 3.89 -14.53 46.01
N ASN A 324 5.05 -13.90 46.11
CA ASN A 324 5.20 -12.48 46.41
C ASN A 324 6.34 -11.89 45.56
N GLN A 325 6.35 -10.56 45.38
CA GLN A 325 7.31 -9.92 44.49
C GLN A 325 8.75 -10.00 45.00
N ASP A 326 8.96 -10.03 46.32
CA ASP A 326 10.28 -10.14 46.95
C ASP A 326 10.93 -11.52 46.71
N ASN A 327 10.11 -12.50 46.34
CA ASN A 327 10.48 -13.88 46.08
C ASN A 327 10.49 -14.23 44.59
N LEU A 328 10.26 -13.26 43.70
CA LEU A 328 10.32 -13.47 42.26
C LEU A 328 11.76 -13.77 41.84
N VAL A 329 11.97 -14.97 41.29
CA VAL A 329 13.25 -15.43 40.77
C VAL A 329 13.42 -14.96 39.34
N LYS A 330 12.42 -15.26 38.50
CA LYS A 330 12.35 -14.85 37.10
C LYS A 330 10.91 -14.87 36.62
N GLY A 331 10.64 -14.14 35.55
CA GLY A 331 9.43 -14.31 34.74
C GLY A 331 9.68 -13.71 33.38
N ASP A 332 9.12 -14.34 32.36
CA ASP A 332 9.21 -13.87 30.99
C ASP A 332 7.86 -14.03 30.29
N ILE A 333 7.76 -13.36 29.14
CA ILE A 333 6.60 -13.40 28.27
C ILE A 333 6.89 -14.43 27.18
N SER A 334 5.92 -15.27 26.88
CA SER A 334 5.96 -16.11 25.70
C SER A 334 4.64 -15.96 24.96
N TYR A 335 4.76 -15.76 23.65
CA TYR A 335 3.61 -15.56 22.79
C TYR A 335 3.23 -16.87 22.13
N PHE A 336 1.95 -17.22 22.22
CA PHE A 336 1.40 -18.26 21.38
C PHE A 336 0.92 -17.62 20.09
N THR A 337 1.62 -17.92 19.00
CA THR A 337 1.36 -17.32 17.70
C THR A 337 0.51 -18.25 16.83
N ASN A 338 -0.01 -17.73 15.73
CA ASN A 338 -0.79 -18.51 14.77
C ASN A 338 0.09 -19.46 13.90
N LEU A 339 1.41 -19.55 14.13
CA LEU A 339 2.30 -20.51 13.48
C LEU A 339 2.28 -21.91 14.12
N TRP A 340 1.86 -22.02 15.38
CA TRP A 340 1.93 -23.28 16.11
C TRP A 340 0.81 -24.21 15.61
N SER A 341 1.18 -25.12 14.71
CA SER A 341 0.33 -26.25 14.30
C SER A 341 0.15 -27.28 15.42
N ASP A 342 1.13 -27.32 16.31
CA ASP A 342 1.07 -28.06 17.57
C ASP A 342 0.54 -27.10 18.63
N ASN A 343 -0.58 -27.44 19.27
CA ASN A 343 -1.17 -26.65 20.34
C ASN A 343 -0.24 -26.63 21.58
N VAL A 344 0.96 -26.07 21.50
CA VAL A 344 2.02 -26.15 22.52
C VAL A 344 2.60 -24.77 22.83
N VAL A 345 2.72 -24.40 24.11
CA VAL A 345 3.54 -23.27 24.55
C VAL A 345 4.82 -23.83 25.15
N ILE A 346 5.97 -23.29 24.77
CA ILE A 346 7.26 -23.61 25.37
C ILE A 346 7.83 -22.33 25.98
N PHE A 347 8.04 -22.35 27.29
CA PHE A 347 8.87 -21.36 27.99
C PHE A 347 10.28 -21.92 28.07
N ASP A 348 11.24 -21.30 27.40
CA ASP A 348 12.66 -21.69 27.39
C ASP A 348 13.49 -20.47 27.79
N ASP A 349 14.06 -20.50 29.00
CA ASP A 349 14.63 -19.29 29.56
C ASP A 349 15.86 -19.52 30.46
N GLU A 350 16.87 -18.65 30.33
CA GLU A 350 18.08 -18.63 31.17
C GLU A 350 17.85 -17.91 32.50
N LEU A 351 18.11 -18.58 33.61
CA LEU A 351 17.96 -17.98 34.93
C LEU A 351 19.10 -16.99 35.24
N LEU A 352 18.76 -15.88 35.90
CA LEU A 352 19.74 -14.87 36.34
C LEU A 352 20.82 -15.45 37.26
N THR A 353 20.46 -16.49 38.03
CA THR A 353 21.33 -17.25 38.92
C THR A 353 20.91 -18.71 38.93
N GLU A 354 21.85 -19.61 39.23
CA GLU A 354 21.58 -21.05 39.39
C GLU A 354 20.48 -21.34 40.44
N LEU A 355 19.69 -22.39 40.21
CA LEU A 355 18.67 -22.82 41.18
C LEU A 355 19.28 -23.40 42.44
N GLU A 356 19.03 -22.71 43.55
CA GLU A 356 19.37 -23.18 44.89
C GLU A 356 18.35 -24.22 45.38
N PRO A 357 18.73 -25.14 46.29
CA PRO A 357 17.77 -26.03 46.93
C PRO A 357 16.65 -25.26 47.64
N GLY A 358 15.42 -25.76 47.54
CA GLY A 358 14.25 -25.11 48.15
C GLY A 358 12.93 -25.42 47.45
N ASN A 359 11.86 -24.78 47.93
CA ASN A 359 10.54 -24.88 47.33
C ASN A 359 10.31 -23.72 46.36
N TYR A 360 9.70 -24.03 45.23
CA TYR A 360 9.46 -23.11 44.14
C TYR A 360 8.01 -23.21 43.66
N ILE A 361 7.51 -22.10 43.11
CA ILE A 361 6.18 -21.99 42.55
C ILE A 361 6.32 -21.44 41.13
N PHE A 362 5.96 -22.23 40.14
CA PHE A 362 5.90 -21.84 38.74
C PHE A 362 4.45 -21.47 38.40
N ARG A 363 4.21 -20.23 38.01
CA ARG A 363 2.92 -19.74 37.57
C ARG A 363 2.94 -19.40 36.11
N VAL A 364 1.84 -19.70 35.43
CA VAL A 364 1.54 -19.24 34.08
C VAL A 364 0.28 -18.39 34.15
N GLU A 365 0.35 -17.18 33.63
CA GLU A 365 -0.69 -16.17 33.66
C GLU A 365 -0.97 -15.65 32.25
N LEU A 366 -2.17 -15.13 31.99
CA LEU A 366 -2.45 -14.36 30.78
C LEU A 366 -2.12 -12.88 30.99
N GLU A 367 -1.74 -12.16 29.93
CA GLU A 367 -1.45 -10.71 30.03
C GLU A 367 -2.57 -9.92 30.68
N MET A 368 -3.80 -10.24 30.26
CA MET A 368 -5.03 -9.58 30.69
C MET A 368 -5.44 -9.94 32.13
N GLY A 369 -4.64 -10.80 32.78
CA GLY A 369 -4.79 -11.22 34.15
C GLY A 369 -5.47 -12.58 34.30
N GLY A 370 -5.05 -13.29 35.35
CA GLY A 370 -5.58 -14.60 35.72
C GLY A 370 -4.53 -15.69 35.58
N VAL A 371 -4.54 -16.61 36.54
CA VAL A 371 -3.62 -17.73 36.60
C VAL A 371 -4.20 -18.89 35.79
N VAL A 372 -3.48 -19.29 34.76
CA VAL A 372 -3.80 -20.45 33.91
C VAL A 372 -3.30 -21.72 34.57
N LEU A 373 -2.08 -21.68 35.11
CA LEU A 373 -1.44 -22.83 35.75
C LEU A 373 -0.60 -22.37 36.94
N GLU A 374 -0.60 -23.15 38.01
CA GLU A 374 0.26 -22.95 39.17
C GLU A 374 0.78 -24.30 39.65
N GLU A 375 2.11 -24.46 39.64
CA GLU A 375 2.78 -25.69 40.03
C GLU A 375 3.80 -25.44 41.13
N GLU A 376 3.69 -26.21 42.21
CA GLU A 376 4.67 -26.22 43.29
C GLU A 376 5.66 -27.38 43.12
N PHE A 377 6.95 -27.09 43.25
CA PHE A 377 7.98 -28.12 43.16
C PHE A 377 9.13 -27.86 44.14
N THR A 378 9.91 -28.90 44.41
CA THR A 378 11.07 -28.83 45.30
C THR A 378 12.34 -29.16 44.51
N VAL A 379 13.28 -28.23 44.52
CA VAL A 379 14.65 -28.42 44.01
C VAL A 379 15.48 -29.08 45.12
N GLN A 380 16.06 -30.25 44.82
CA GLN A 380 16.84 -31.06 45.77
C GLN A 380 18.33 -30.78 45.72
#